data_AF-F0EII2-F1
#
_entry.id   AF-F0EII2-F1
#
_cell.length_a   1.000
_cell.length_b   1.000
_cell.length_c   1.000
_cell.angle_alpha   90.00
_cell.angle_beta   90.00
_cell.angle_gamma   90.00
#
_symmetry.space_group_name_H-M   'P 1'
#
loop_
_entity.id
_entity.type
_entity.pdbx_description
1 polymer ?
#
loop_
_entity_poly.entity_id
_entity_poly.type
_entity_poly.pdbx_seq_one_letter_code
_entity_poly.pdbx_strand_id
1 'polypeptide(L)'
;MGSINNMIQWFKDREGKVSYSQDGRLGPNSYDCSSAVYFALIAGGFIPEGSMGWTGSLHDTTLPPIAKKISRSECRRGDIFLSKYWANDGHTGVFLDNATIIHCNAFDNNIQTTVADGRMGPEPTEYYRLNNTDDENKPDTESGETTMQCIYWRPSQTTAGQNNAYYFDGTSSKFLDHPDQITIIERIYKDNNGKSIPTYHFDGKLPWYTRIEQISGKKPVAGALG
;
A
#
# COMPACT_ATOMS: atom_id res chain seq x y z
N MET A 1 10.79 15.68 5.86
CA MET A 1 9.61 15.60 6.74
C MET A 1 9.46 14.14 7.18
N GLY A 2 8.44 13.78 7.96
CA GLY A 2 8.20 12.37 8.26
C GLY A 2 7.65 11.61 7.04
N SER A 3 8.00 10.33 6.91
CA SER A 3 7.60 9.45 5.80
C SER A 3 6.64 8.36 6.27
N ILE A 4 5.38 8.44 5.83
CA ILE A 4 4.38 7.38 6.06
C ILE A 4 4.85 6.07 5.39
N ASN A 5 5.48 6.15 4.22
CA ASN A 5 5.98 4.99 3.50
C ASN A 5 7.01 4.23 4.32
N ASN A 6 7.98 4.91 4.92
CA ASN A 6 8.99 4.25 5.75
C ASN A 6 8.38 3.66 7.05
N MET A 7 7.41 4.36 7.64
CA MET A 7 6.68 3.86 8.81
C MET A 7 5.94 2.55 8.48
N ILE A 8 5.18 2.51 7.39
CA ILE A 8 4.46 1.31 6.97
C ILE A 8 5.41 0.22 6.49
N GLN A 9 6.47 0.57 5.76
CA GLN A 9 7.48 -0.39 5.30
C GLN A 9 8.13 -1.11 6.48
N TRP A 10 8.41 -0.41 7.59
CA TRP A 10 8.94 -1.04 8.79
C TRP A 10 8.05 -2.17 9.33
N PHE A 11 6.72 -1.97 9.31
CA PHE A 11 5.77 -3.02 9.66
C PHE A 11 5.78 -4.15 8.63
N LYS A 12 5.70 -3.82 7.33
CA LYS A 12 5.68 -4.81 6.23
C LYS A 12 6.91 -5.68 6.18
N ASP A 13 8.08 -5.14 6.51
CA ASP A 13 9.32 -5.91 6.59
C ASP A 13 9.27 -7.02 7.65
N ARG A 14 8.46 -6.83 8.70
CA ARG A 14 8.32 -7.71 9.87
C ARG A 14 7.02 -8.51 9.88
N GLU A 15 6.08 -8.20 9.00
CA GLU A 15 4.81 -8.89 8.87
C GLU A 15 5.05 -10.40 8.65
N GLY A 16 4.46 -11.23 9.51
CA GLY A 16 4.63 -12.68 9.47
C GLY A 16 5.97 -13.20 9.99
N LYS A 17 6.90 -12.35 10.45
CA LYS A 17 8.30 -12.73 10.75
C LYS A 17 8.71 -12.54 12.21
N VAL A 18 7.84 -11.98 13.04
CA VAL A 18 8.10 -11.67 14.46
C VAL A 18 7.00 -12.25 15.34
N SER A 19 7.21 -12.28 16.65
CA SER A 19 6.16 -12.67 17.61
C SER A 19 5.66 -11.49 18.43
N TYR A 20 4.48 -11.67 19.05
CA TYR A 20 3.99 -10.71 20.04
C TYR A 20 4.61 -11.02 21.41
N SER A 21 5.20 -10.01 22.06
CA SER A 21 5.70 -10.12 23.43
C SER A 21 5.78 -8.75 24.10
N GLN A 22 5.21 -8.62 25.30
CA GLN A 22 5.39 -7.44 26.15
C GLN A 22 6.77 -7.46 26.86
N ASP A 23 7.28 -8.63 27.22
CA ASP A 23 8.61 -8.75 27.84
C ASP A 23 9.74 -8.52 26.83
N GLY A 24 9.61 -9.13 25.64
CA GLY A 24 10.57 -9.06 24.54
C GLY A 24 10.26 -7.96 23.52
N ARG A 25 9.66 -6.85 23.94
CA ARG A 25 9.04 -5.85 23.03
C ARG A 25 9.99 -4.98 22.20
N LEU A 26 11.30 -5.13 22.37
CA LEU A 26 12.31 -4.22 21.78
C LEU A 26 13.02 -4.81 20.54
N GLY A 27 12.48 -5.89 19.97
CA GLY A 27 13.06 -6.58 18.83
C GLY A 27 14.28 -7.45 19.18
N PRO A 28 14.93 -8.05 18.16
CA PRO A 28 14.52 -8.03 16.76
C PRO A 28 13.39 -9.03 16.44
N ASN A 29 13.20 -10.04 17.30
CA ASN A 29 12.32 -11.17 17.02
C ASN A 29 10.89 -10.99 17.54
N SER A 30 10.67 -10.00 18.40
CA SER A 30 9.37 -9.77 19.03
C SER A 30 9.12 -8.31 19.33
N TYR A 31 7.84 -7.94 19.32
CA TYR A 31 7.33 -6.61 19.62
C TYR A 31 5.99 -6.74 20.35
N ASP A 32 5.50 -5.67 20.95
CA ASP A 32 4.09 -5.54 21.32
C ASP A 32 3.41 -4.46 20.46
N CYS A 33 2.11 -4.24 20.70
CA CYS A 33 1.31 -3.29 19.91
C CYS A 33 1.93 -1.89 19.87
N SER A 34 2.31 -1.34 21.02
CA SER A 34 2.79 0.02 21.14
C SER A 34 4.26 0.18 20.75
N SER A 35 5.13 -0.76 21.11
CA SER A 35 6.54 -0.75 20.69
C SER A 35 6.66 -0.83 19.16
N ALA A 36 5.83 -1.65 18.50
CA ALA A 36 5.79 -1.70 17.05
C ALA A 36 5.45 -0.32 16.45
N VAL A 37 4.48 0.40 17.01
CA VAL A 37 4.16 1.78 16.59
C VAL A 37 5.31 2.75 16.87
N TYR A 38 5.98 2.66 18.03
CA TYR A 38 7.16 3.50 18.33
C TYR A 38 8.30 3.28 17.32
N PHE A 39 8.67 2.03 17.05
CA PHE A 39 9.72 1.74 16.07
C PHE A 39 9.32 2.16 14.65
N ALA A 40 8.05 1.99 14.27
CA ALA A 40 7.57 2.45 12.99
C ALA A 40 7.60 3.98 12.88
N LEU A 41 7.21 4.71 13.92
CA LEU A 41 7.31 6.18 13.97
C LEU A 41 8.77 6.66 13.89
N ILE A 42 9.70 5.95 14.52
CA ILE A 42 11.15 6.21 14.41
C ILE A 42 11.62 5.98 12.97
N ALA A 43 11.26 4.84 12.37
CA ALA A 43 11.62 4.53 10.98
C ALA A 43 11.02 5.53 9.98
N GLY A 44 9.82 6.05 10.28
CA GLY A 44 9.17 7.14 9.57
C GLY A 44 9.80 8.51 9.81
N GLY A 45 10.72 8.67 10.75
CA GLY A 45 11.32 9.96 11.10
C GLY A 45 10.35 10.93 11.77
N PHE A 46 9.26 10.44 12.37
CA PHE A 46 8.27 11.26 13.08
C PHE A 46 8.69 11.56 14.52
N ILE A 47 9.48 10.67 15.13
CA ILE A 47 10.01 10.82 16.48
C ILE A 47 11.50 10.46 16.53
N PRO A 48 12.27 10.99 17.49
CA PRO A 48 13.71 10.70 17.61
C PRO A 48 14.01 9.22 17.84
N GLU A 49 15.15 8.75 17.32
CA GLU A 49 15.68 7.42 17.65
C GLU A 49 15.85 7.23 19.16
N GLY A 50 15.55 6.02 19.65
CA GLY A 50 15.55 5.70 21.08
C GLY A 50 14.28 6.09 21.83
N SER A 51 13.33 6.79 21.19
CA SER A 51 12.00 7.04 21.78
C SER A 51 11.27 5.72 22.04
N MET A 52 10.72 5.57 23.24
CA MET A 52 9.95 4.38 23.59
C MET A 52 8.95 4.68 24.70
N GLY A 53 7.86 3.93 24.70
CA GLY A 53 6.81 4.04 25.70
C GLY A 53 5.78 2.93 25.53
N TRP A 54 4.56 3.18 25.99
CA TRP A 54 3.42 2.27 25.91
C TRP A 54 2.21 2.99 25.29
N THR A 55 1.06 2.32 25.17
CA THR A 55 -0.14 2.88 24.52
C THR A 55 -0.60 4.20 25.16
N GLY A 56 -0.54 4.34 26.48
CA GLY A 56 -0.90 5.59 27.14
C GLY A 56 0.08 6.73 26.88
N SER A 57 1.38 6.46 26.82
CA SER A 57 2.34 7.53 26.45
C SER A 57 2.24 7.94 24.98
N LEU A 58 1.78 7.04 24.09
CA LEU A 58 1.40 7.43 22.72
C LEU A 58 0.31 8.50 22.75
N HIS A 59 -0.76 8.27 23.54
CA HIS A 59 -1.85 9.22 23.71
C HIS A 59 -1.41 10.53 24.39
N ASP A 60 -0.76 10.44 25.55
CA ASP A 60 -0.55 11.59 26.43
C ASP A 60 0.58 12.52 25.99
N THR A 61 1.62 11.96 25.34
CA THR A 61 2.89 12.69 25.14
C THR A 61 3.45 12.59 23.73
N THR A 62 3.31 11.45 23.05
CA THR A 62 4.04 11.22 21.78
C THR A 62 3.26 11.74 20.59
N LEU A 63 1.97 11.40 20.45
CA LEU A 63 1.15 11.85 19.32
C LEU A 63 0.72 13.32 19.38
N PRO A 64 0.37 13.94 20.52
CA PRO A 64 -0.10 15.32 20.57
C PRO A 64 0.78 16.36 19.84
N PRO A 65 2.13 16.32 19.91
CA PRO A 65 2.97 17.28 19.18
C PRO A 65 3.09 17.00 17.68
N ILE A 66 2.82 15.78 17.22
CA ILE A 66 3.10 15.33 15.84
C ILE A 66 1.87 14.89 15.06
N ALA A 67 0.69 14.89 15.66
CA ALA A 67 -0.54 14.44 15.04
C ALA A 67 -1.74 15.29 15.47
N LYS A 68 -2.82 15.20 14.70
CA LYS A 68 -4.13 15.73 15.06
C LYS A 68 -5.12 14.58 15.22
N LYS A 69 -6.05 14.73 16.17
CA LYS A 69 -7.18 13.80 16.32
C LYS A 69 -8.13 13.92 15.13
N ILE A 70 -8.65 12.80 14.66
CA ILE A 70 -9.61 12.70 13.54
C ILE A 70 -10.78 11.77 13.92
N SER A 71 -11.80 11.74 13.09
CA SER A 71 -12.91 10.78 13.22
C SER A 71 -12.62 9.44 12.53
N ARG A 72 -13.30 8.37 12.95
CA ARG A 72 -13.19 7.03 12.34
C ARG A 72 -13.48 7.04 10.83
N SER A 73 -14.45 7.83 10.39
CA SER A 73 -14.84 7.95 8.98
C SER A 73 -13.78 8.63 8.12
N GLU A 74 -12.88 9.40 8.72
CA GLU A 74 -11.79 10.06 8.02
C GLU A 74 -10.54 9.19 7.89
N CYS A 75 -10.45 8.08 8.64
CA CYS A 75 -9.25 7.25 8.72
C CYS A 75 -8.77 6.83 7.32
N ARG A 76 -7.47 6.92 7.09
CA ARG A 76 -6.80 6.54 5.86
C ARG A 76 -5.42 6.04 6.17
N ARG A 77 -4.71 5.62 5.13
CA ARG A 77 -3.32 5.18 5.20
C ARG A 77 -2.46 6.10 6.08
N GLY A 78 -1.73 5.49 7.00
CA GLY A 78 -0.80 6.17 7.91
C GLY A 78 -1.44 6.77 9.16
N ASP A 79 -2.76 6.76 9.28
CA ASP A 79 -3.40 7.16 10.54
C ASP A 79 -3.20 6.08 11.62
N ILE A 80 -3.18 6.50 12.88
CA ILE A 80 -2.90 5.64 14.04
C ILE A 80 -4.17 5.52 14.87
N PHE A 81 -4.53 4.31 15.29
CA PHE A 81 -5.59 4.11 16.27
C PHE A 81 -5.01 3.84 17.66
N LEU A 82 -5.71 4.31 18.70
CA LEU A 82 -5.44 4.03 20.11
C LEU A 82 -6.72 3.54 20.77
N SER A 83 -6.78 2.26 21.11
CA SER A 83 -7.88 1.63 21.82
C SER A 83 -7.55 1.56 23.30
N LYS A 84 -8.51 2.01 24.15
CA LYS A 84 -8.45 1.94 25.62
C LYS A 84 -7.06 2.24 26.21
N TYR A 85 -6.46 3.35 25.75
CA TYR A 85 -5.04 3.66 25.95
C TYR A 85 -4.59 3.75 27.41
N TRP A 86 -5.51 3.93 28.36
CA TRP A 86 -5.25 4.00 29.79
C TRP A 86 -5.18 2.64 30.48
N ALA A 87 -5.45 1.55 29.77
CA ALA A 87 -5.57 0.22 30.35
C ALA A 87 -4.46 -0.73 29.86
N ASN A 88 -4.19 -1.77 30.67
CA ASN A 88 -3.19 -2.78 30.36
C ASN A 88 -3.55 -3.65 29.14
N ASP A 89 -4.84 -3.67 28.77
CA ASP A 89 -5.38 -4.31 27.57
C ASP A 89 -5.60 -3.32 26.40
N GLY A 90 -5.08 -2.10 26.52
CA GLY A 90 -5.11 -1.13 25.44
C GLY A 90 -4.32 -1.58 24.21
N HIS A 91 -4.74 -1.14 23.02
CA HIS A 91 -4.19 -1.61 21.76
C HIS A 91 -3.95 -0.47 20.77
N THR A 92 -3.04 -0.69 19.81
CA THR A 92 -2.69 0.30 18.80
C THR A 92 -2.12 -0.35 17.54
N GLY A 93 -2.13 0.41 16.46
CA GLY A 93 -1.62 0.05 15.15
C GLY A 93 -1.84 1.18 14.16
N VAL A 94 -1.60 0.89 12.89
CA VAL A 94 -1.63 1.87 11.79
C VAL A 94 -2.65 1.42 10.75
N PHE A 95 -3.44 2.35 10.22
CA PHE A 95 -4.30 2.10 9.07
C PHE A 95 -3.47 2.02 7.78
N LEU A 96 -3.74 1.00 6.95
CA LEU A 96 -3.24 0.94 5.57
C LEU A 96 -4.25 1.59 4.61
N ASP A 97 -5.53 1.53 4.94
CA ASP A 97 -6.64 2.25 4.33
C ASP A 97 -7.78 2.37 5.37
N ASN A 98 -9.00 2.76 4.98
CA ASN A 98 -10.09 2.90 5.96
C ASN A 98 -10.63 1.55 6.49
N ALA A 99 -10.43 0.45 5.76
CA ALA A 99 -10.93 -0.88 6.05
C ALA A 99 -9.86 -1.83 6.62
N THR A 100 -8.57 -1.53 6.46
CA THR A 100 -7.47 -2.41 6.86
C THR A 100 -6.43 -1.71 7.75
N ILE A 101 -5.89 -2.47 8.70
CA ILE A 101 -4.86 -2.04 9.65
C ILE A 101 -3.68 -3.00 9.62
N ILE A 102 -2.50 -2.52 10.02
CA ILE A 102 -1.34 -3.33 10.37
C ILE A 102 -0.95 -3.07 11.82
N HIS A 103 -0.76 -4.15 12.58
CA HIS A 103 -0.53 -4.06 14.02
C HIS A 103 0.16 -5.32 14.56
N CYS A 104 0.92 -5.17 15.65
CA CYS A 104 1.42 -6.31 16.41
C CYS A 104 0.38 -6.73 17.43
N ASN A 105 -0.05 -7.99 17.44
CA ASN A 105 -1.10 -8.44 18.34
C ASN A 105 -0.91 -9.86 18.88
N ALA A 106 -1.43 -10.09 20.09
CA ALA A 106 -1.34 -11.36 20.80
C ALA A 106 -2.14 -12.48 20.11
N PHE A 107 -3.24 -12.14 19.44
CA PHE A 107 -4.14 -13.13 18.84
C PHE A 107 -3.49 -13.85 17.65
N ASP A 108 -2.86 -13.12 16.74
CA ASP A 108 -2.09 -13.67 15.62
C ASP A 108 -0.65 -14.04 16.03
N ASN A 109 -0.23 -13.61 17.22
CA ASN A 109 1.15 -13.69 17.71
C ASN A 109 2.16 -13.17 16.68
N ASN A 110 1.87 -12.03 16.04
CA ASN A 110 2.70 -11.44 14.99
C ASN A 110 2.39 -9.95 14.78
N ILE A 111 3.20 -9.30 13.93
CA ILE A 111 2.75 -8.16 13.13
C ILE A 111 1.96 -8.71 11.96
N GLN A 112 0.71 -8.26 11.81
CA GLN A 112 -0.21 -8.76 10.80
C GLN A 112 -1.11 -7.65 10.25
N THR A 113 -1.40 -7.71 8.95
CA THR A 113 -2.47 -6.95 8.32
C THR A 113 -3.80 -7.66 8.52
N THR A 114 -4.79 -6.93 9.02
CA THR A 114 -6.15 -7.43 9.21
C THR A 114 -7.18 -6.39 8.77
N VAL A 115 -8.45 -6.79 8.69
CA VAL A 115 -9.55 -5.82 8.70
C VAL A 115 -9.47 -4.95 9.95
N ALA A 116 -9.92 -3.69 9.88
CA ALA A 116 -9.92 -2.77 11.02
C ALA A 116 -11.00 -3.13 12.04
N ASP A 117 -12.24 -3.28 11.57
CA ASP A 117 -13.40 -3.46 12.43
C ASP A 117 -13.31 -4.81 13.17
N GLY A 118 -13.42 -4.76 14.49
CA GLY A 118 -13.27 -5.93 15.37
C GLY A 118 -11.81 -6.35 15.65
N ARG A 119 -10.80 -5.64 15.10
CA ARG A 119 -9.37 -5.95 15.29
C ARG A 119 -8.56 -4.83 15.93
N MET A 120 -9.15 -3.64 16.12
CA MET A 120 -8.52 -2.50 16.78
C MET A 120 -8.45 -2.59 18.31
N GLY A 121 -8.98 -3.65 18.91
CA GLY A 121 -8.96 -3.84 20.37
C GLY A 121 -10.25 -3.38 21.05
N PRO A 122 -10.28 -3.32 22.40
CA PRO A 122 -11.48 -2.94 23.14
C PRO A 122 -11.84 -1.46 22.96
N GLU A 123 -13.13 -1.17 22.87
CA GLU A 123 -13.61 0.21 22.84
C GLU A 123 -13.39 0.91 24.22
N PRO A 124 -13.22 2.26 24.23
CA PRO A 124 -13.29 3.16 23.08
C PRO A 124 -11.97 3.28 22.30
N THR A 125 -12.08 3.62 21.02
CA THR A 125 -10.94 3.85 20.12
C THR A 125 -10.84 5.31 19.66
N GLU A 126 -9.63 5.87 19.74
CA GLU A 126 -9.27 7.19 19.20
C GLU A 126 -8.39 7.08 17.96
N TYR A 127 -8.42 8.11 17.10
CA TYR A 127 -7.77 8.09 15.79
C TYR A 127 -6.96 9.36 15.57
N TYR A 128 -5.74 9.22 15.03
CA TYR A 128 -4.78 10.30 14.90
C TYR A 128 -4.16 10.32 13.51
N ARG A 129 -4.05 11.51 12.93
CA ARG A 129 -3.37 11.78 11.66
C ARG A 129 -2.08 12.53 11.90
N LEU A 130 -0.96 11.98 11.44
CA LEU A 130 0.35 12.62 11.54
C LEU A 130 0.39 13.95 10.77
N ASN A 131 1.08 14.94 11.35
CA ASN A 131 1.29 16.28 10.82
C ASN A 131 2.53 16.30 9.91
N ASN A 132 2.60 17.24 8.96
CA ASN A 132 3.79 17.55 8.15
C ASN A 132 4.48 16.31 7.58
N THR A 133 3.71 15.51 6.86
CA THR A 133 4.15 14.35 6.11
C THR A 133 4.67 14.79 4.74
N ASP A 134 5.76 14.19 4.26
CA ASP A 134 6.02 14.16 2.82
C ASP A 134 4.89 13.32 2.21
N ASP A 135 3.77 13.99 1.90
CA ASP A 135 2.53 13.40 1.41
C ASP A 135 2.75 12.92 -0.04
N GLU A 136 3.42 11.77 -0.19
CA GLU A 136 3.02 10.78 -1.20
C GLU A 136 1.71 10.07 -0.81
N ASN A 137 0.98 10.64 0.15
CA ASN A 137 -0.35 10.32 0.67
C ASN A 137 -1.44 10.60 -0.38
N LYS A 138 -1.22 10.13 -1.60
CA LYS A 138 -2.31 9.44 -2.28
C LYS A 138 -2.67 8.24 -1.38
N PRO A 139 -3.95 7.84 -1.30
CA PRO A 139 -4.25 6.47 -0.88
C PRO A 139 -3.26 5.55 -1.61
N ASP A 140 -2.80 4.47 -0.97
CA ASP A 140 -2.11 3.40 -1.69
C ASP A 140 -3.05 2.94 -2.83
N THR A 141 -2.98 3.60 -3.98
CA THR A 141 -3.41 3.05 -5.26
C THR A 141 -2.44 1.97 -5.68
N GLU A 142 -1.34 1.80 -4.95
CA GLU A 142 -0.49 0.63 -4.98
C GLU A 142 -0.89 -0.30 -3.83
N SER A 143 -2.12 -0.83 -3.89
CA SER A 143 -2.18 -2.29 -3.90
C SER A 143 -1.17 -2.68 -4.98
N GLY A 144 -0.02 -3.24 -4.57
CA GLY A 144 0.93 -3.78 -5.54
C GLY A 144 0.09 -4.57 -6.54
N GLU A 145 0.12 -4.16 -7.80
CA GLU A 145 -0.68 -4.84 -8.81
C GLU A 145 -0.24 -6.30 -8.79
N THR A 146 -1.05 -7.18 -8.21
CA THR A 146 -0.84 -8.61 -8.34
C THR A 146 -1.11 -9.05 -9.79
N THR A 147 -1.59 -8.14 -10.65
CA THR A 147 -1.92 -8.40 -12.04
C THR A 147 -1.35 -7.30 -12.95
N MET A 148 -0.41 -7.67 -13.83
CA MET A 148 0.23 -6.79 -14.83
C MET A 148 -0.72 -6.42 -15.98
N GLN A 149 -1.90 -5.88 -15.67
CA GLN A 149 -2.92 -5.56 -16.66
C GLN A 149 -2.74 -4.15 -17.21
N CYS A 150 -2.61 -3.98 -18.52
CA CYS A 150 -2.55 -2.65 -19.14
C CYS A 150 -3.18 -2.62 -20.53
N ILE A 151 -3.50 -1.41 -20.99
CA ILE A 151 -3.78 -1.14 -22.41
C ILE A 151 -2.55 -0.48 -23.01
N TYR A 152 -2.14 -0.90 -24.19
CA TYR A 152 -1.10 -0.20 -24.93
C TYR A 152 -1.49 0.04 -26.39
N TRP A 153 -1.08 1.21 -26.89
CA TRP A 153 -1.27 1.64 -28.25
C TRP A 153 0.05 1.61 -28.99
N ARG A 154 0.03 1.11 -30.23
CA ARG A 154 1.20 1.10 -31.12
C ARG A 154 0.78 1.41 -32.56
N PRO A 155 1.72 1.84 -33.42
CA PRO A 155 1.45 2.01 -34.83
C PRO A 155 0.92 0.73 -35.47
N SER A 156 -0.08 0.89 -36.34
CA SER A 156 -0.63 -0.19 -37.16
C SER A 156 0.45 -0.68 -38.12
N GLN A 157 0.56 -2.00 -38.25
CA GLN A 157 1.47 -2.63 -39.22
C GLN A 157 0.95 -2.56 -40.65
N THR A 158 -0.35 -2.32 -40.83
CA THR A 158 -1.03 -2.36 -42.14
C THR A 158 -1.46 -1.00 -42.65
N THR A 159 -1.61 -0.01 -41.76
CA THR A 159 -2.15 1.32 -42.10
C THR A 159 -1.24 2.40 -41.55
N ALA A 160 -0.53 3.12 -42.42
CA ALA A 160 0.34 4.22 -42.01
C ALA A 160 -0.45 5.33 -41.30
N GLY A 161 0.07 5.84 -40.19
CA GLY A 161 -0.55 6.92 -39.40
C GLY A 161 -1.70 6.48 -38.48
N GLN A 162 -2.09 5.20 -38.49
CA GLN A 162 -3.08 4.65 -37.57
C GLN A 162 -2.39 3.97 -36.38
N ASN A 163 -3.00 4.07 -35.19
CA ASN A 163 -2.59 3.32 -34.01
C ASN A 163 -3.65 2.26 -33.64
N ASN A 164 -3.18 1.13 -33.15
CA ASN A 164 -3.99 -0.02 -32.74
C ASN A 164 -3.82 -0.24 -31.23
N ALA A 165 -4.94 -0.46 -30.54
CA ALA A 165 -4.97 -0.75 -29.11
C ALA A 165 -4.85 -2.26 -28.84
N TYR A 166 -4.18 -2.59 -27.74
CA TYR A 166 -4.02 -3.95 -27.27
C TYR A 166 -4.21 -3.99 -25.75
N TYR A 167 -4.91 -5.00 -25.26
CA TYR A 167 -4.97 -5.32 -23.84
C TYR A 167 -3.92 -6.39 -23.51
N PHE A 168 -3.15 -6.17 -22.46
CA PHE A 168 -2.17 -7.10 -21.91
C PHE A 168 -2.63 -7.55 -20.52
N ASP A 169 -2.68 -8.86 -20.28
CA ASP A 169 -3.11 -9.45 -18.99
C ASP A 169 -1.96 -9.83 -18.04
N GLY A 170 -0.72 -9.54 -18.46
CA GLY A 170 0.51 -9.97 -17.78
C GLY A 170 1.19 -11.17 -18.43
N THR A 171 0.49 -11.90 -19.30
CA THR A 171 1.00 -13.09 -19.99
C THR A 171 0.71 -13.11 -21.48
N SER A 172 -0.34 -12.42 -21.93
CA SER A 172 -0.81 -12.43 -23.31
C SER A 172 -1.31 -11.05 -23.73
N SER A 173 -1.18 -10.74 -25.02
CA SER A 173 -1.69 -9.49 -25.61
C SER A 173 -2.78 -9.76 -26.63
N LYS A 174 -3.95 -9.14 -26.46
CA LYS A 174 -5.10 -9.24 -27.35
C LYS A 174 -5.35 -7.91 -28.06
N PHE A 175 -5.57 -7.96 -29.37
CA PHE A 175 -5.94 -6.79 -30.16
C PHE A 175 -7.36 -6.35 -29.79
N LEU A 176 -7.57 -5.04 -29.64
CA LEU A 176 -8.88 -4.44 -29.40
C LEU A 176 -9.37 -3.79 -30.70
N ASP A 177 -10.35 -4.40 -31.35
CA ASP A 177 -10.82 -4.02 -32.69
C ASP A 177 -12.04 -3.08 -32.67
N HIS A 178 -12.61 -2.82 -31.48
CA HIS A 178 -13.75 -1.95 -31.30
C HIS A 178 -13.57 -0.99 -30.10
N PRO A 179 -13.94 0.31 -30.22
CA PRO A 179 -13.84 1.27 -29.12
C PRO A 179 -14.55 0.83 -27.82
N ASP A 180 -15.69 0.17 -27.94
CA ASP A 180 -16.44 -0.31 -26.77
C ASP A 180 -15.67 -1.35 -25.93
N GLN A 181 -14.73 -2.11 -26.54
CA GLN A 181 -13.87 -3.02 -25.78
C GLN A 181 -12.93 -2.26 -24.85
N ILE A 182 -12.43 -1.10 -25.28
CA ILE A 182 -11.59 -0.23 -24.46
C ILE A 182 -12.44 0.32 -23.31
N THR A 183 -13.60 0.89 -23.64
CA THR A 183 -14.53 1.47 -22.66
C THR A 183 -14.93 0.47 -21.58
N ILE A 184 -15.29 -0.77 -21.95
CA ILE A 184 -15.73 -1.78 -20.98
C ILE A 184 -14.57 -2.30 -20.12
N ILE A 185 -13.37 -2.45 -20.68
CA ILE A 185 -12.17 -2.84 -19.92
C ILE A 185 -11.80 -1.75 -18.91
N GLU A 186 -11.76 -0.49 -19.34
CA GLU A 186 -11.49 0.66 -18.46
C GLU A 186 -12.51 0.73 -17.32
N ARG A 187 -13.79 0.51 -17.64
CA ARG A 187 -14.87 0.52 -16.66
C ARG A 187 -14.73 -0.61 -15.63
N ILE A 188 -14.60 -1.85 -16.09
CA ILE A 188 -14.46 -3.02 -15.21
C ILE A 188 -13.22 -2.89 -14.33
N TYR A 189 -12.09 -2.50 -14.91
CA TYR A 189 -10.86 -2.32 -14.16
C TYR A 189 -11.03 -1.24 -13.08
N LYS A 190 -11.67 -0.11 -13.41
CA LYS A 190 -11.93 0.96 -12.45
C LYS A 190 -12.90 0.55 -11.35
N ASP A 191 -13.96 -0.18 -11.69
CA ASP A 191 -14.92 -0.69 -10.72
C ASP A 191 -14.28 -1.70 -9.76
N ASN A 192 -13.30 -2.50 -10.23
CA ASN A 192 -12.58 -3.48 -9.41
C ASN A 192 -11.42 -2.89 -8.60
N ASN A 193 -10.71 -1.89 -9.13
CA ASN A 193 -9.43 -1.41 -8.55
C ASN A 193 -9.50 0.04 -8.02
N GLY A 194 -10.63 0.75 -8.21
CA GLY A 194 -10.79 2.14 -7.80
C GLY A 194 -9.97 3.16 -8.60
N LYS A 195 -9.17 2.73 -9.58
CA LYS A 195 -8.30 3.55 -10.42
C LYS A 195 -8.41 3.14 -11.89
N SER A 196 -8.08 4.03 -12.82
CA SER A 196 -8.06 3.70 -14.26
C SER A 196 -6.96 2.67 -14.56
N ILE A 197 -7.20 1.79 -15.53
CA ILE A 197 -6.18 0.86 -16.02
C ILE A 197 -4.98 1.65 -16.57
N PRO A 198 -3.73 1.20 -16.33
CA PRO A 198 -2.56 1.79 -16.96
C PRO A 198 -2.69 1.74 -18.49
N THR A 199 -2.54 2.90 -19.14
CA THR A 199 -2.62 3.02 -20.61
C THR A 199 -1.35 3.66 -21.17
N TYR A 200 -0.67 2.96 -22.08
CA TYR A 200 0.59 3.41 -22.70
C TYR A 200 0.43 3.72 -24.18
N HIS A 201 1.09 4.77 -24.66
CA HIS A 201 1.11 5.13 -26.08
C HIS A 201 2.53 5.09 -26.60
N PHE A 202 2.81 4.12 -27.47
CA PHE A 202 4.13 3.95 -28.07
C PHE A 202 4.18 4.59 -29.45
N ASP A 203 5.24 5.37 -29.71
CA ASP A 203 5.45 6.12 -30.94
C ASP A 203 6.13 5.30 -32.06
N GLY A 204 6.43 4.02 -31.79
CA GLY A 204 7.12 3.12 -32.72
C GLY A 204 8.63 3.31 -32.80
N LYS A 205 9.21 4.35 -32.20
CA LYS A 205 10.66 4.63 -32.25
C LYS A 205 11.45 3.77 -31.27
N LEU A 206 10.84 3.45 -30.14
CA LEU A 206 11.43 2.63 -29.08
C LEU A 206 10.68 1.29 -28.98
N PRO A 207 11.39 0.15 -28.96
CA PRO A 207 10.79 -1.16 -29.18
C PRO A 207 10.06 -1.73 -27.96
N TRP A 208 9.53 -0.89 -27.06
CA TRP A 208 8.91 -1.35 -25.81
C TRP A 208 7.71 -2.26 -26.06
N TYR A 209 6.85 -1.92 -27.03
CA TYR A 209 5.75 -2.80 -27.43
C TYR A 209 6.25 -4.13 -28.01
N THR A 210 7.41 -4.13 -28.67
CA THR A 210 8.01 -5.37 -29.22
C THR A 210 8.46 -6.27 -28.09
N ARG A 211 8.98 -5.72 -26.98
CA ARG A 211 9.36 -6.50 -25.80
C ARG A 211 8.13 -7.07 -25.08
N ILE A 212 7.04 -6.30 -24.96
CA ILE A 212 5.77 -6.80 -24.42
C ILE A 212 5.22 -7.95 -25.28
N GLU A 213 5.30 -7.85 -26.61
CA GLU A 213 4.83 -8.94 -27.47
C GLU A 213 5.72 -10.19 -27.42
N GLN A 214 7.04 -10.03 -27.20
CA GLN A 214 7.98 -11.13 -27.03
C GLN A 214 7.70 -11.96 -25.77
N ILE A 215 7.35 -11.31 -24.66
CA ILE A 215 6.95 -12.01 -23.42
C ILE A 215 5.56 -12.64 -23.54
N SER A 216 4.68 -12.09 -24.39
CA SER A 216 3.34 -12.63 -24.66
C SER A 216 3.31 -13.90 -25.53
N GLY A 217 4.46 -14.52 -25.78
CA GLY A 217 4.56 -15.73 -26.62
C GLY A 217 4.32 -15.50 -28.11
N LYS A 218 4.19 -14.25 -28.59
CA LYS A 218 4.22 -13.97 -30.03
C LYS A 218 5.67 -14.15 -30.49
N LYS A 219 5.88 -15.02 -31.49
CA LYS A 219 7.23 -15.27 -32.05
C LYS A 219 7.90 -13.93 -32.39
N PRO A 220 9.13 -13.69 -31.91
CA PRO A 220 9.89 -12.51 -32.29
C PRO A 220 10.03 -12.46 -33.81
N VAL A 221 9.82 -11.30 -34.42
CA VAL A 221 10.36 -11.05 -35.75
C VAL A 221 11.89 -11.08 -35.61
N ALA A 222 12.56 -11.90 -36.41
CA ALA A 222 13.98 -12.16 -36.30
C ALA A 222 14.79 -10.85 -36.34
N GLY A 223 15.72 -10.69 -35.38
CA GLY A 223 16.79 -9.68 -35.49
C GLY A 223 16.92 -8.64 -34.36
N ALA A 224 16.64 -8.95 -33.09
CA ALA A 224 16.90 -7.99 -32.02
C ALA A 224 17.49 -8.63 -30.75
N LEU A 225 18.68 -9.21 -30.90
CA LEU A 225 19.73 -9.19 -29.89
C LEU A 225 21.03 -8.78 -30.59
N GLY A 226 21.41 -7.53 -30.34
CA GLY A 226 22.53 -6.79 -30.92
C GLY A 226 22.36 -5.34 -30.52
#